data_AF-A0A432H5E8-F1
#
_entry.id   AF-A0A432H5E8-F1
#
_cell.length_a   1.000
_cell.length_b   1.000
_cell.length_c   1.000
_cell.angle_alpha   90.00
_cell.angle_beta   90.00
_cell.angle_gamma   90.00
#
_symmetry.space_group_name_H-M   'P 1'
#
loop_
_entity.id
_entity.type
_entity.pdbx_description
1 polymer ?
#
loop_
_entity_poly.entity_id
_entity_poly.type
_entity_poly.pdbx_seq_one_letter_code
_entity_poly.pdbx_strand_id
1 'polypeptide(L)' 'MLLALLCFLVAAWLTRMVSVGSITASALLPLWGWTWGYPRPFLLLACVMAALIIIKHRANIRRILNGTESKLGKKKSER' A
#
# COMPACT_ATOMS: atom_id res chain seq x y z
N MET A 1 -2.48 11.64 -6.81
CA MET A 1 -3.27 11.39 -5.58
C MET A 1 -4.54 10.57 -5.86
N LEU A 2 -5.40 10.96 -6.81
CA LEU A 2 -6.63 10.21 -7.13
C LEU A 2 -6.38 8.78 -7.63
N LEU A 3 -5.37 8.56 -8.50
CA LEU A 3 -5.02 7.20 -8.95
C LEU A 3 -4.54 6.30 -7.81
N ALA A 4 -3.76 6.85 -6.87
CA ALA A 4 -3.30 6.12 -5.69
C ALA A 4 -4.48 5.69 -4.80
N LEU A 5 -5.45 6.59 -4.63
CA LEU A 5 -6.69 6.30 -3.91
C LEU A 5 -7.51 5.23 -4.63
N LEU A 6 -7.63 5.30 -5.95
CA LEU A 6 -8.35 4.31 -6.74
C LEU A 6 -7.69 2.92 -6.63
N CYS A 7 -6.37 2.83 -6.82
CA CYS A 7 -5.64 1.58 -6.65
C CYS A 7 -5.75 1.03 -5.23
N PHE A 8 -5.67 1.91 -4.22
CA PHE A 8 -5.90 1.53 -2.83
C PHE A 8 -7.29 0.92 -2.65
N LEU A 9 -8.35 1.59 -3.13
CA LEU A 9 -9.72 1.15 -2.97
C LEU A 9 -9.97 -0.17 -3.70
N VAL A 10 -9.49 -0.32 -4.93
CA VAL A 10 -9.61 -1.57 -5.71
C VAL A 10 -8.89 -2.71 -5.00
N ALA A 11 -7.63 -2.51 -4.60
CA ALA A 11 -6.85 -3.54 -3.91
C ALA A 11 -7.46 -3.88 -2.53
N ALA A 12 -7.89 -2.89 -1.76
CA ALA A 12 -8.53 -3.10 -0.46
C ALA A 12 -9.89 -3.78 -0.60
N TRP A 13 -10.65 -3.49 -1.66
CA TRP A 13 -11.94 -4.14 -1.93
C TRP A 13 -11.76 -5.61 -2.35
N LEU A 14 -10.83 -5.89 -3.28
CA LEU A 14 -10.53 -7.24 -3.75
C LEU A 14 -9.98 -8.14 -2.63
N THR A 15 -9.03 -7.62 -1.85
CA THR A 15 -8.35 -8.41 -0.81
C THR A 15 -9.05 -8.36 0.53
N ARG A 16 -10.01 -7.43 0.70
CA ARG A 16 -10.60 -7.04 1.98
C ARG A 16 -9.53 -6.70 3.02
N MET A 17 -8.38 -6.14 2.62
CA MET A 17 -7.28 -5.78 3.53
C MET A 17 -6.78 -4.37 3.24
N VAL A 18 -6.85 -3.49 4.25
CA VAL A 18 -6.36 -2.10 4.15
C VAL A 18 -4.86 -2.08 3.81
N SER A 19 -4.09 -2.95 4.46
CA SER A 19 -2.64 -2.96 4.33
C SER A 19 -2.15 -3.34 2.94
N VAL A 20 -2.84 -4.25 2.25
CA VAL A 20 -2.51 -4.57 0.85
C VAL A 20 -2.76 -3.37 -0.05
N GLY A 21 -3.87 -2.67 0.15
CA GLY A 21 -4.15 -1.42 -0.57
C GLY A 21 -3.07 -0.38 -0.38
N SER A 22 -2.65 -0.12 0.87
CA SER A 22 -1.65 0.91 1.17
C SER A 22 -0.28 0.56 0.59
N ILE A 23 0.17 -0.69 0.73
CA ILE A 23 1.45 -1.15 0.19
C ILE A 23 1.46 -1.02 -1.34
N THR A 24 0.37 -1.45 -2.00
CA THR A 24 0.25 -1.40 -3.46
C THR A 24 0.26 0.05 -3.96
N ALA A 25 -0.53 0.93 -3.34
CA ALA A 25 -0.59 2.34 -3.73
C ALA A 25 0.75 3.06 -3.52
N SER A 26 1.49 2.74 -2.46
CA SER A 26 2.83 3.30 -2.21
C SER A 26 3.87 2.79 -3.20
N ALA A 27 3.82 1.52 -3.59
CA ALA A 27 4.74 0.96 -4.58
C ALA A 27 4.52 1.52 -6.00
N LEU A 28 3.27 1.84 -6.36
CA LEU A 28 2.93 2.43 -7.66
C LEU A 28 3.27 3.92 -7.79
N LEU A 29 3.48 4.60 -6.66
CA LEU A 29 3.75 6.04 -6.63
C LEU A 29 5.01 6.46 -7.41
N PRO A 30 6.19 5.84 -7.23
CA PRO A 30 7.38 6.13 -8.04
C PRO A 30 7.21 5.73 -9.51
N LEU A 31 6.48 4.63 -9.80
CA LEU A 31 6.18 4.20 -11.17
C LEU A 31 5.38 5.25 -11.93
N TRP A 32 4.32 5.79 -11.33
CA TRP A 32 3.56 6.88 -11.93
C TRP A 32 4.35 8.18 -12.06
N GLY A 33 5.18 8.49 -11.06
CA GLY A 33 6.12 9.60 -11.15
C GLY A 33 6.99 9.49 -12.40
N TRP A 34 7.49 8.28 -12.68
CA TRP A 34 8.31 8.01 -13.86
C TRP A 34 7.52 8.17 -15.17
N THR A 35 6.32 7.57 -15.26
CA THR A 35 5.51 7.61 -16.49
C THR A 35 5.01 9.00 -16.85
N TRP A 36 4.79 9.87 -15.87
CA TRP A 36 4.42 11.26 -16.10
C TRP A 36 5.60 12.21 -16.31
N GLY A 37 6.84 11.70 -16.29
CA GLY A 37 8.03 12.50 -16.56
C GLY A 37 8.38 13.50 -15.46
N TYR A 38 8.07 13.17 -14.19
CA TYR A 38 8.44 14.03 -13.07
C TYR A 38 9.97 14.19 -12.94
N PRO A 39 10.46 15.33 -12.40
CA PRO A 39 11.89 15.57 -12.21
C PRO A 39 12.57 14.50 -11.34
N ARG A 40 13.86 14.23 -11.62
CA ARG A 40 14.66 13.24 -10.87
C ARG A 40 14.62 13.41 -9.34
N PRO A 41 14.68 14.63 -8.76
CA PRO A 41 14.58 14.80 -7.31
C PRO A 41 13.23 14.31 -6.74
N PHE A 42 12.13 14.51 -7.48
CA PHE A 42 10.81 14.03 -7.10
C PHE A 42 10.75 12.49 -7.13
N LEU A 43 11.33 11.87 -8.15
CA LEU A 43 11.40 10.41 -8.26
C LEU A 43 12.20 9.80 -7.10
N LEU A 44 13.35 10.39 -6.75
CA LEU A 44 14.16 9.95 -5.62
C LEU A 44 13.36 10.03 -4.31
N LEU A 45 12.69 11.15 -4.07
CA LEU A 45 11.83 11.32 -2.89
C LEU A 45 10.69 10.30 -2.88
N ALA A 46 10.03 10.07 -4.02
CA ALA A 46 8.96 9.08 -4.15
C ALA A 46 9.45 7.66 -3.84
N CYS A 47 10.63 7.27 -4.33
CA CYS A 47 11.25 5.98 -4.03
C CYS A 47 11.58 5.83 -2.55
N VAL A 48 12.18 6.85 -1.92
CA VAL A 48 12.49 6.85 -0.48
C VAL A 48 11.20 6.73 0.34
N MET A 49 10.19 7.52 0.01
CA MET A 49 8.88 7.47 0.68
C MET A 49 8.20 6.11 0.53
N ALA A 50 8.21 5.54 -0.68
CA ALA A 50 7.67 4.21 -0.92
C ALA A 50 8.39 3.15 -0.06
N ALA A 51 9.73 3.18 -0.01
CA ALA A 51 10.51 2.27 0.82
C ALA A 51 10.19 2.43 2.31
N LEU A 52 10.14 3.66 2.83
CA LEU A 52 9.79 3.92 4.23
C LEU A 52 8.38 3.43 4.58
N ILE A 53 7.41 3.62 3.69
CA ILE A 53 6.05 3.12 3.90
C ILE A 53 6.04 1.59 3.92
N ILE A 54 6.74 0.92 3.01
CA ILE A 54 6.84 -0.54 2.97
C ILE A 54 7.50 -1.07 4.26
N ILE A 55 8.59 -0.44 4.72
CA ILE A 55 9.28 -0.81 5.97
C ILE A 55 8.35 -0.64 7.18
N LYS A 56 7.57 0.45 7.22
CA LYS A 56 6.56 0.68 8.27
C LYS A 56 5.51 -0.43 8.29
N HIS A 57 5.17 -0.99 7.13
CA HIS A 57 4.20 -2.07 6.99
C HIS A 57 4.79 -3.48 7.17
N ARG A 58 6.07 -3.65 7.54
CA ARG A 58 6.70 -4.98 7.73
C ARG A 58 5.87 -5.93 8.61
N ALA A 59 5.25 -5.41 9.67
CA ALA A 59 4.43 -6.20 10.58
C ALA A 59 3.14 -6.70 9.91
N ASN A 60 2.52 -5.85 9.08
CA ASN A 60 1.33 -6.18 8.31
C ASN A 60 1.67 -7.14 7.17
N ILE A 61 2.83 -6.98 6.51
CA ILE A 61 3.35 -7.94 5.52
C ILE A 61 3.51 -9.31 6.17
N ARG A 62 4.14 -9.39 7.34
CA ARG A 62 4.29 -10.65 8.07
C ARG A 62 2.93 -11.28 8.42
N ARG A 63 1.96 -10.48 8.86
CA ARG A 63 0.59 -10.93 9.13
C ARG A 63 -0.14 -11.40 7.86
N ILE A 64 0.06 -10.73 6.72
CA ILE A 64 -0.48 -11.14 5.42
C ILE A 64 0.08 -12.51 5.02
N LEU A 65 1.41 -12.68 5.09
CA LEU A 65 2.09 -13.95 4.79
C LEU A 65 1.62 -15.09 5.71
N ASN A 66 1.39 -14.78 6.98
CA ASN A 66 0.87 -15.74 7.95
C ASN A 66 -0.67 -15.93 7.88
N GLY A 67 -1.37 -15.20 7.00
CA GLY A 67 -2.84 -15.24 6.92
C GLY A 67 -3.57 -14.67 8.15
N THR A 68 -2.87 -13.96 9.04
CA THR A 68 -3.39 -13.40 10.29
C THR A 68 -3.76 -11.92 10.18
N GLU A 69 -3.58 -11.29 9.02
CA GLU A 69 -3.98 -9.90 8.81
C GLU A 69 -5.50 -9.73 8.91
N SER A 70 -5.92 -8.66 9.58
CA SER A 70 -7.34 -8.37 9.77
C SER A 70 -7.99 -8.02 8.43
N LYS A 71 -9.04 -8.78 8.08
CA LYS A 71 -9.87 -8.48 6.92
C LYS A 71 -10.95 -7.46 7.28
N LEU A 72 -11.20 -6.47 6.43
CA LEU A 72 -12.32 -5.54 6.56
C LEU A 72 -13.62 -6.32 6.68
N GLY A 73 -14.32 -6.09 7.80
CA GLY A 73 -15.61 -6.72 8.10
C GLY A 73 -15.52 -8.06 8.83
N LYS A 74 -14.34 -8.58 9.19
CA LYS A 74 -14.27 -9.62 10.23
C LYS A 74 -14.64 -8.99 11.57
N LYS A 75 -15.82 -9.32 12.12
CA LYS A 75 -16.14 -9.04 13.52
C LYS A 75 -15.01 -9.59 14.39
N LYS A 76 -14.42 -8.76 15.23
CA LYS A 76 -13.52 -9.21 16.29
C LYS A 76 -14.37 -10.16 17.15
N SER A 77 -14.12 -11.46 17.09
CA SER A 77 -14.73 -12.41 18.01
C SER A 77 -14.12 -12.11 19.37
N GLU A 78 -14.75 -11.21 20.12
CA GLU A 78 -14.56 -11.12 21.55
C GLU A 78 -15.00 -12.47 22.14
N ARG A 79 -14.01 -13.27 22.54
CA ARG A 79 -14.17 -14.30 23.56
C ARG A 79 -13.49 -13.79 24.81
#